data_AF-A0A0G1DP41-F1
#
_entry.id   AF-A0A0G1DP41-F1
#
_cell.length_a   1.000
_cell.length_b   1.000
_cell.length_c   1.000
_cell.angle_alpha   90.00
_cell.angle_beta   90.00
_cell.angle_gamma   90.00
#
_symmetry.space_group_name_H-M   'P 1'
#
loop_
_entity.id
_entity.type
_entity.pdbx_description
1 polymer ?
#
loop_
_entity_poly.entity_id
_entity_poly.type
_entity_poly.pdbx_seq_one_letter_code
_entity_poly.pdbx_strand_id
1 'polypeptide(L)'
;MAFKRIKNHTVYSGHSTGFRHSLRRAKFLSRFSTLMLTMILGGIAVLILVIVVFATQVPSPRELTSREMAQATKIYDRNGELLYDIFKDQNRTPVKLSEVPLVVKQATIAIEDKDFYKHQGFSPLGITRSVFDLIISRKVEGGGSTLTQQLVKNALLSGERTLTRKLKEFILAIQVERAYGKDQILEMYLNEIPYGGTAYGIEAAANLYFGKHAKDLDLAESSLLAGLPQRPSVYSPYGTHPELSKERQVEVLRRMTEDGYITKQQAEEAKNKELTYRTKQNEVGFKAPHFVLYVKQKLIEQFGDKLVEQGGLKVTTTLDYKLHEESQKVVKDEVSKLKNYKVGNAAAVVLDPKNGQILAMVGSKDYFADSEPENCSEGESCVFEANVNATLSLRQPGSATKPITYSAALQKGYTASTVLVDVKTEFPGGDQPAYSVMLWGIHTIFRRLKRSL
;
A
#
# COMPACT_ATOMS: atom_id res chain seq x y z
N MET A 1 13.59 -26.87 -103.84
CA MET A 1 12.92 -25.97 -102.89
C MET A 1 11.61 -26.62 -102.45
N ALA A 2 11.35 -26.65 -101.13
CA ALA A 2 10.06 -26.89 -100.45
C ALA A 2 9.36 -28.25 -100.64
N PHE A 3 8.82 -28.98 -99.66
CA PHE A 3 8.76 -28.86 -98.19
C PHE A 3 8.38 -30.26 -97.66
N LYS A 4 9.03 -30.73 -96.58
CA LYS A 4 8.87 -32.05 -95.95
C LYS A 4 7.74 -31.98 -94.92
N ARG A 5 6.72 -32.86 -95.01
CA ARG A 5 5.63 -32.96 -94.02
C ARG A 5 5.84 -34.23 -93.18
N ILE A 6 6.30 -34.05 -91.94
CA ILE A 6 6.44 -35.13 -90.95
C ILE A 6 5.19 -35.12 -90.07
N LYS A 7 4.44 -36.23 -90.06
CA LYS A 7 3.43 -36.53 -89.04
C LYS A 7 4.11 -37.36 -87.95
N ASN A 8 4.17 -36.84 -86.73
CA ASN A 8 4.44 -37.65 -85.54
C ASN A 8 3.15 -37.74 -84.72
N HIS A 9 2.62 -38.95 -84.59
CA HIS A 9 1.73 -39.33 -83.51
C HIS A 9 2.57 -39.54 -82.25
N THR A 10 2.16 -38.92 -81.14
CA THR A 10 2.63 -39.33 -79.82
C THR A 10 1.43 -39.30 -78.86
N VAL A 11 1.01 -40.49 -78.46
CA VAL A 11 0.05 -40.74 -77.39
C VAL A 11 0.76 -40.46 -76.07
N TYR A 12 0.22 -39.55 -75.25
CA TYR A 12 0.61 -39.40 -73.85
C TYR A 12 -0.54 -39.86 -72.96
N SER A 13 -0.36 -41.03 -72.35
CA SER A 13 -1.21 -41.55 -71.28
C SER A 13 -0.74 -41.03 -69.91
N GLY A 14 -1.69 -40.51 -69.13
CA GLY A 14 -1.75 -40.69 -67.67
C GLY A 14 -0.85 -39.83 -66.79
N HIS A 15 -1.41 -38.74 -66.23
CA HIS A 15 -1.00 -38.12 -64.95
C HIS A 15 -2.23 -37.44 -64.30
N SER A 16 -3.20 -38.21 -63.80
CA SER A 16 -4.44 -37.67 -63.18
C SER A 16 -4.55 -37.87 -61.66
N THR A 17 -3.51 -38.40 -61.00
CA THR A 17 -3.54 -38.74 -59.56
C THR A 17 -3.11 -37.59 -58.64
N GLY A 18 -2.26 -36.66 -59.10
CA GLY A 18 -1.80 -35.51 -58.30
C GLY A 18 -2.86 -34.41 -58.07
N PHE A 19 -3.73 -34.18 -59.05
CA PHE A 19 -4.72 -33.09 -59.03
C PHE A 19 -5.88 -33.32 -58.04
N ARG A 20 -6.24 -34.59 -57.79
CA ARG A 20 -7.31 -34.95 -56.83
C ARG A 20 -6.85 -34.81 -55.37
N HIS A 21 -5.57 -35.01 -55.08
CA HIS A 21 -5.02 -34.84 -53.72
C HIS A 21 -4.88 -33.36 -53.33
N SER A 22 -4.52 -32.47 -54.26
CA SER A 22 -4.46 -31.02 -54.00
C SER A 22 -5.85 -30.43 -53.75
N LEU A 23 -6.87 -30.85 -54.52
CA LEU A 23 -8.26 -30.42 -54.34
C LEU A 23 -8.88 -30.89 -53.01
N ARG A 24 -8.54 -32.10 -52.54
CA ARG A 24 -8.99 -32.59 -51.22
C ARG A 24 -8.35 -31.84 -50.05
N ARG A 25 -7.05 -31.50 -50.14
CA ARG A 25 -6.36 -30.65 -49.16
C ARG A 25 -6.92 -29.23 -49.13
N ALA A 26 -7.19 -28.63 -50.29
CA ALA A 26 -7.80 -27.30 -50.37
C ALA A 26 -9.21 -27.25 -49.76
N LYS A 27 -10.06 -28.27 -50.02
CA LYS A 27 -11.38 -28.40 -49.39
C LYS A 27 -11.30 -28.63 -47.88
N PHE A 28 -10.31 -29.37 -47.41
CA PHE A 28 -10.07 -29.57 -45.98
C PHE A 28 -9.62 -28.27 -45.28
N LEU A 29 -8.65 -27.56 -45.85
CA LEU A 29 -8.18 -26.27 -45.34
C LEU A 29 -9.29 -25.21 -45.32
N SER A 30 -10.16 -25.18 -46.34
CA SER A 30 -11.32 -24.28 -46.39
C SER A 30 -12.39 -24.63 -45.34
N ARG A 31 -12.64 -25.93 -45.09
CA ARG A 31 -13.55 -26.36 -44.01
C ARG A 31 -12.98 -26.07 -42.63
N PHE A 32 -11.66 -26.23 -42.45
CA PHE A 32 -10.98 -25.90 -41.21
C PHE A 32 -10.97 -24.39 -40.96
N SER A 33 -10.72 -23.56 -41.99
CA SER A 33 -10.73 -22.10 -41.85
C SER A 33 -12.14 -21.56 -41.57
N THR A 34 -13.18 -22.12 -42.21
CA THR A 34 -14.57 -21.77 -41.92
C THR A 34 -15.00 -22.19 -40.51
N LEU A 35 -14.59 -23.38 -40.04
CA LEU A 35 -14.80 -23.81 -38.65
C LEU A 35 -14.08 -22.89 -37.65
N MET A 36 -12.84 -22.49 -37.94
CA MET A 36 -12.11 -21.54 -37.10
C MET A 36 -12.79 -20.17 -37.08
N LEU A 37 -13.24 -19.67 -38.24
CA LEU A 37 -13.96 -18.41 -38.33
C LEU A 37 -15.29 -18.45 -37.56
N THR A 38 -16.06 -19.54 -37.68
CA THR A 38 -17.32 -19.68 -36.92
C THR A 38 -17.08 -19.82 -35.42
N MET A 39 -16.00 -20.49 -34.99
CA MET A 39 -15.61 -20.51 -33.57
C MET A 39 -15.17 -19.13 -33.07
N ILE A 40 -14.43 -18.36 -33.87
CA ILE A 40 -14.03 -16.99 -33.52
C ILE A 40 -15.26 -16.09 -33.42
N LEU A 41 -16.15 -16.11 -34.41
CA LEU A 41 -17.38 -15.32 -34.41
C LEU A 41 -18.32 -15.73 -33.27
N GLY A 42 -18.47 -17.03 -33.01
CA GLY A 42 -19.22 -17.55 -31.88
C GLY A 42 -18.62 -17.11 -30.54
N GLY A 43 -17.29 -17.16 -30.41
CA GLY A 43 -16.57 -16.66 -29.24
C GLY A 43 -16.76 -15.17 -29.02
N ILE A 44 -16.70 -14.36 -30.09
CA ILE A 44 -16.98 -12.91 -30.03
C ILE A 44 -18.43 -12.66 -29.62
N ALA A 45 -19.39 -13.39 -30.17
CA ALA A 45 -20.80 -13.25 -29.80
C ALA A 45 -21.04 -13.60 -28.32
N VAL A 46 -20.43 -14.67 -27.81
CA VAL A 46 -20.47 -15.02 -26.39
C VAL A 46 -19.81 -13.94 -25.54
N LEU A 47 -18.66 -13.42 -25.95
CA LEU A 47 -17.97 -12.33 -25.25
C LEU A 47 -18.83 -11.06 -25.18
N ILE A 48 -19.47 -10.67 -26.29
CA ILE A 48 -20.39 -9.53 -26.34
C ILE A 48 -21.58 -9.78 -25.41
N LEU A 49 -22.17 -10.98 -25.43
CA LEU A 49 -23.28 -11.34 -24.55
C LEU A 49 -22.87 -11.22 -23.08
N VAL A 50 -21.68 -11.72 -22.71
CA VAL A 50 -21.14 -11.59 -21.34
C VAL A 50 -20.99 -10.12 -20.97
N ILE A 51 -20.42 -9.28 -21.84
CA ILE A 51 -20.28 -7.83 -21.58
C ILE A 51 -21.65 -7.17 -21.38
N VAL A 52 -22.64 -7.48 -22.22
CA VAL A 52 -24.00 -6.91 -22.12
C VAL A 52 -24.67 -7.33 -20.81
N VAL A 53 -24.60 -8.61 -20.45
CA VAL A 53 -25.16 -9.12 -19.19
C VAL A 53 -24.47 -8.49 -17.98
N PHE A 54 -23.17 -8.28 -18.02
CA PHE A 54 -22.45 -7.62 -16.93
C PHE A 54 -22.73 -6.11 -16.87
N ALA A 55 -22.94 -5.46 -18.02
CA ALA A 55 -23.25 -4.05 -18.11
C ALA A 55 -24.61 -3.69 -17.47
N THR A 56 -25.54 -4.64 -17.38
CA THR A 56 -26.81 -4.43 -16.65
C THR A 56 -26.68 -4.68 -15.14
N GLN A 57 -25.56 -5.22 -14.67
CA GLN A 57 -25.30 -5.54 -13.25
C GLN A 57 -24.31 -4.58 -12.58
N VAL A 58 -23.90 -3.52 -13.26
CA VAL A 58 -23.03 -2.48 -12.71
C VAL A 58 -23.85 -1.25 -12.31
N PRO A 59 -23.44 -0.51 -11.26
CA PRO A 59 -24.09 0.75 -10.87
C PRO A 59 -24.10 1.79 -11.99
N SER A 60 -24.95 2.80 -11.89
CA SER A 60 -24.96 3.88 -12.88
C SER A 60 -23.72 4.77 -12.73
N PRO A 61 -23.07 5.22 -13.83
CA PRO A 61 -22.02 6.24 -13.75
C PRO A 61 -22.46 7.52 -13.03
N ARG A 62 -23.76 7.82 -13.03
CA ARG A 62 -24.32 9.00 -12.35
C ARG A 62 -24.19 8.93 -10.83
N GLU A 63 -24.02 7.73 -10.29
CA GLU A 63 -23.82 7.54 -8.86
C GLU A 63 -22.47 8.12 -8.37
N LEU A 64 -21.51 8.38 -9.27
CA LEU A 64 -20.29 9.14 -8.92
C LEU A 64 -20.58 10.53 -8.38
N THR A 65 -21.75 11.08 -8.70
CA THR A 65 -22.20 12.38 -8.20
C THR A 65 -23.19 12.26 -7.04
N SER A 66 -23.72 11.06 -6.75
CA SER A 66 -24.61 10.82 -5.61
C SER A 66 -23.79 10.37 -4.41
N ARG A 67 -23.62 11.28 -3.45
CA ARG A 67 -22.88 11.01 -2.21
C ARG A 67 -23.68 10.10 -1.29
N GLU A 68 -23.45 8.79 -1.33
CA GLU A 68 -23.74 7.99 -0.13
C GLU A 68 -22.82 8.48 0.99
N MET A 69 -23.40 9.01 2.07
CA MET A 69 -22.61 9.54 3.18
C MET A 69 -21.90 8.37 3.88
N ALA A 70 -20.60 8.23 3.62
CA ALA A 70 -19.74 7.33 4.36
C ALA A 70 -19.93 7.55 5.86
N GLN A 71 -20.20 6.47 6.59
CA GLN A 71 -20.41 6.53 8.04
C GLN A 71 -19.06 6.47 8.75
N ALA A 72 -18.91 7.26 9.81
CA ALA A 72 -17.70 7.31 10.60
C ALA A 72 -17.45 5.97 11.32
N THR A 73 -16.34 5.31 11.01
CA THR A 73 -15.86 4.18 11.83
C THR A 73 -15.35 4.70 13.17
N LYS A 74 -15.78 4.04 14.25
CA LYS A 74 -15.46 4.39 15.64
C LYS A 74 -14.74 3.23 16.33
N ILE A 75 -13.61 3.53 16.95
CA ILE A 75 -12.79 2.57 17.68
C ILE A 75 -12.93 2.87 19.17
N TYR A 76 -13.27 1.84 19.94
CA TYR A 76 -13.53 1.90 21.37
C TYR A 76 -12.55 1.03 22.15
N ASP A 77 -12.30 1.40 23.40
CA ASP A 77 -11.62 0.55 24.37
C ASP A 77 -12.56 -0.59 24.82
N ARG A 78 -12.05 -1.50 25.65
CA ARG A 78 -12.81 -2.64 26.15
C ARG A 78 -14.00 -2.28 27.05
N ASN A 79 -14.02 -1.05 27.58
CA ASN A 79 -15.02 -0.51 28.50
C ASN A 79 -16.01 0.43 27.80
N GLY A 80 -15.88 0.65 26.49
CA GLY A 80 -16.75 1.52 25.69
C GLY A 80 -16.30 2.98 25.59
N GLU A 81 -15.10 3.31 26.07
CA GLU A 81 -14.50 4.63 25.88
C GLU A 81 -14.13 4.81 24.40
N LEU A 82 -14.54 5.92 23.78
CA LEU A 82 -14.19 6.21 22.39
C LEU A 82 -12.71 6.56 22.29
N LEU A 83 -11.92 5.71 21.63
CA LEU A 83 -10.51 5.93 21.41
C LEU A 83 -10.25 6.81 20.19
N TYR A 84 -10.95 6.54 19.10
CA TYR A 84 -10.77 7.27 17.86
C TYR A 84 -12.02 7.25 17.00
N ASP A 85 -12.32 8.39 16.40
CA ASP A 85 -13.36 8.55 15.38
C ASP A 85 -12.67 8.93 14.07
N ILE A 86 -12.68 8.00 13.11
CA ILE A 86 -11.93 8.15 11.85
C ILE A 86 -12.51 9.30 11.00
N PHE A 87 -13.71 9.85 11.27
CA PHE A 87 -14.35 10.85 10.41
C PHE A 87 -14.94 12.08 11.12
N LYS A 88 -14.61 12.32 12.38
CA LYS A 88 -15.27 13.35 13.20
C LYS A 88 -15.31 14.76 12.59
N ASP A 89 -14.29 15.16 11.82
CA ASP A 89 -14.10 16.57 11.43
C ASP A 89 -13.71 16.82 9.96
N GLN A 90 -14.14 15.98 9.01
CA GLN A 90 -13.78 16.24 7.61
C GLN A 90 -14.67 17.26 6.92
N ASN A 91 -14.06 18.41 6.61
CA ASN A 91 -14.54 19.37 5.64
C ASN A 91 -14.39 18.77 4.22
N ARG A 92 -15.28 17.84 3.85
CA ARG A 92 -15.37 17.25 2.49
C ARG A 92 -15.94 18.23 1.46
N THR A 93 -15.53 19.50 1.56
CA THR A 93 -15.92 20.52 0.59
C THR A 93 -15.23 20.16 -0.72
N PRO A 94 -15.99 19.76 -1.76
CA PRO A 94 -15.39 19.42 -3.03
C PRO A 94 -14.70 20.65 -3.61
N VAL A 95 -13.48 20.46 -4.09
CA VAL A 95 -12.71 21.51 -4.75
C VAL A 95 -12.87 21.38 -6.25
N LYS A 96 -13.14 22.50 -6.91
CA LYS A 96 -13.22 22.53 -8.37
C LYS A 96 -11.84 22.36 -8.97
N LEU A 97 -11.74 21.65 -10.09
CA LEU A 97 -10.46 21.42 -10.77
C LEU A 97 -9.74 22.72 -11.17
N SER A 98 -10.50 23.81 -11.39
CA SER A 98 -9.97 25.15 -11.66
C SER A 98 -9.22 25.76 -10.48
N GLU A 99 -9.56 25.38 -9.25
CA GLU A 99 -8.93 25.86 -8.01
C GLU A 99 -7.72 25.00 -7.61
N VAL A 100 -7.65 23.77 -8.14
CA VAL A 100 -6.49 22.89 -7.92
C VAL A 100 -5.27 23.41 -8.71
N PRO A 101 -4.08 23.50 -8.09
CA PRO A 101 -2.87 23.94 -8.76
C PRO A 101 -2.50 23.02 -9.94
N LEU A 102 -1.87 23.60 -10.96
CA LEU A 102 -1.42 22.82 -12.13
C LEU A 102 -0.45 21.70 -11.74
N VAL A 103 0.43 21.96 -10.78
CA VAL A 103 1.42 21.00 -10.28
C VAL A 103 0.78 19.76 -9.66
N VAL A 104 -0.36 19.90 -8.95
CA VAL A 104 -1.11 18.76 -8.39
C VAL A 104 -1.66 17.90 -9.53
N LYS A 105 -2.32 18.53 -10.50
CA LYS A 105 -2.88 17.84 -11.68
C LYS A 105 -1.80 17.06 -12.43
N GLN A 106 -0.67 17.72 -12.72
CA GLN A 106 0.46 17.13 -13.43
C GLN A 106 1.13 16.01 -12.64
N ALA A 107 1.32 16.18 -11.33
CA ALA A 107 1.91 15.17 -10.46
C ALA A 107 1.05 13.89 -10.44
N THR A 108 -0.25 14.02 -10.25
CA THR A 108 -1.20 12.90 -10.28
C THR A 108 -1.21 12.20 -11.65
N ILE A 109 -1.26 12.96 -12.74
CA ILE A 109 -1.24 12.38 -14.09
C ILE A 109 0.08 11.64 -14.37
N ALA A 110 1.23 12.22 -14.03
CA ALA A 110 2.54 11.62 -14.33
C ALA A 110 2.75 10.26 -13.65
N ILE A 111 2.32 10.15 -12.38
CA ILE A 111 2.50 8.94 -11.59
C ILE A 111 1.40 7.89 -11.82
N GLU A 112 0.14 8.30 -11.96
CA GLU A 112 -0.99 7.37 -12.07
C GLU A 112 -1.31 7.00 -13.53
N ASP A 113 -1.26 7.95 -14.47
CA ASP A 113 -1.74 7.73 -15.83
C ASP A 113 -1.24 8.79 -16.83
N LYS A 114 0.01 8.67 -17.29
CA LYS A 114 0.66 9.69 -18.14
C LYS A 114 -0.07 9.98 -19.46
N ASP A 115 -0.86 9.03 -19.95
CA ASP A 115 -1.59 9.13 -21.22
C ASP A 115 -3.09 9.39 -20.97
N PHE A 116 -3.48 9.82 -19.77
CA PHE A 116 -4.85 10.03 -19.34
C PHE A 116 -5.74 10.74 -20.36
N TYR A 117 -5.25 11.85 -20.92
CA TYR A 117 -5.99 12.65 -21.90
C TYR A 117 -6.04 12.02 -23.32
N LYS A 118 -5.24 10.99 -23.61
CA LYS A 118 -5.14 10.38 -24.94
C LYS A 118 -6.04 9.15 -25.13
N HIS A 119 -6.43 8.48 -24.05
CA HIS A 119 -7.24 7.27 -24.10
C HIS A 119 -8.67 7.49 -23.61
N GLN A 120 -9.55 6.49 -23.74
CA GLN A 120 -10.96 6.54 -23.32
C GLN A 120 -11.25 5.47 -22.25
N GLY A 121 -10.73 5.66 -21.04
CA GLY A 121 -10.98 4.77 -19.90
C GLY A 121 -10.02 3.60 -19.70
N PHE A 122 -9.32 3.13 -20.74
CA PHE A 122 -8.30 2.09 -20.61
C PHE A 122 -7.11 2.38 -21.52
N SER A 123 -5.92 1.94 -21.12
CA SER A 123 -4.69 2.11 -21.90
C SER A 123 -4.24 0.77 -22.49
N PRO A 124 -4.40 0.53 -23.82
CA PRO A 124 -3.91 -0.68 -24.47
C PRO A 124 -2.40 -0.88 -24.27
N LEU A 125 -1.63 0.20 -24.37
CA LEU A 125 -0.18 0.21 -24.14
C LEU A 125 0.17 -0.09 -22.67
N GLY A 126 -0.63 0.40 -21.72
CA GLY A 126 -0.47 0.10 -20.29
C GLY A 126 -0.73 -1.38 -19.98
N ILE A 127 -1.78 -1.95 -20.58
CA ILE A 127 -2.12 -3.37 -20.43
C ILE A 127 -1.00 -4.23 -21.03
N THR A 128 -0.59 -3.98 -22.28
CA THR A 128 0.47 -4.78 -22.91
C THR A 128 1.78 -4.71 -22.14
N ARG A 129 2.20 -3.49 -21.71
CA ARG A 129 3.39 -3.32 -20.86
C ARG A 129 3.29 -4.15 -19.58
N SER A 130 2.18 -4.04 -18.85
CA SER A 130 2.00 -4.79 -17.60
C SER A 130 2.03 -6.31 -17.77
N VAL A 131 1.56 -6.83 -18.92
CA VAL A 131 1.63 -8.25 -19.26
C VAL A 131 3.08 -8.66 -19.58
N PHE A 132 3.82 -7.86 -20.33
CA PHE A 132 5.23 -8.11 -20.62
C PHE A 132 6.09 -8.08 -19.35
N ASP A 133 5.88 -7.11 -18.46
CA ASP A 133 6.62 -6.99 -17.19
C ASP A 133 6.38 -8.20 -16.28
N LEU A 134 5.15 -8.71 -16.24
CA LEU A 134 4.82 -9.95 -15.51
C LEU A 134 5.60 -11.16 -16.03
N ILE A 135 5.74 -11.29 -17.35
CA ILE A 135 6.40 -12.42 -18.01
C ILE A 135 7.93 -12.33 -17.87
N ILE A 136 8.50 -11.15 -18.06
CA ILE A 136 9.95 -10.93 -18.09
C ILE A 136 10.52 -10.78 -16.68
N SER A 137 9.95 -9.86 -15.89
CA SER A 137 10.52 -9.44 -14.62
C SER A 137 10.06 -10.28 -13.43
N ARG A 138 9.06 -11.18 -13.63
CA ARG A 138 8.33 -11.93 -12.59
C ARG A 138 7.84 -11.05 -11.42
N LYS A 139 7.77 -9.75 -11.64
CA LYS A 139 7.29 -8.74 -10.71
C LYS A 139 6.08 -8.08 -11.34
N VAL A 140 5.00 -7.99 -10.58
CA VAL A 140 3.88 -7.12 -10.93
C VAL A 140 4.31 -5.70 -10.58
N GLU A 141 4.91 -4.99 -11.53
CA GLU A 141 4.96 -3.53 -11.42
C GLU A 141 3.53 -3.03 -11.59
N GLY A 142 2.92 -2.60 -10.49
CA GLY A 142 1.55 -2.08 -10.50
C GLY A 142 1.45 -0.89 -11.44
N GLY A 143 0.78 -1.04 -12.58
CA GLY A 143 0.74 0.07 -13.56
C GLY A 143 -0.18 -0.11 -14.76
N GLY A 144 -1.05 -1.12 -14.80
CA GLY A 144 -1.95 -1.34 -15.93
C GLY A 144 -3.30 -0.63 -15.85
N SER A 145 -3.64 0.00 -14.71
CA SER A 145 -4.98 0.60 -14.49
C SER A 145 -4.96 2.11 -14.62
N THR A 146 -5.91 2.67 -15.37
CA THR A 146 -6.04 4.12 -15.64
C THR A 146 -6.66 4.88 -14.47
N LEU A 147 -6.56 6.22 -14.47
CA LEU A 147 -7.23 7.07 -13.48
C LEU A 147 -8.74 6.81 -13.42
N THR A 148 -9.40 6.65 -14.57
CA THR A 148 -10.84 6.34 -14.65
C THR A 148 -11.16 4.99 -14.02
N GLN A 149 -10.35 3.97 -14.27
CA GLN A 149 -10.51 2.65 -13.65
C GLN A 149 -10.33 2.71 -12.14
N GLN A 150 -9.36 3.49 -11.66
CA GLN A 150 -9.14 3.71 -10.25
C GLN A 150 -10.29 4.47 -9.59
N LEU A 151 -10.83 5.52 -10.23
CA LEU A 151 -12.00 6.25 -9.76
C LEU A 151 -13.19 5.30 -9.58
N VAL A 152 -13.53 4.56 -10.63
CA VAL A 152 -14.65 3.60 -10.62
C VAL A 152 -14.46 2.52 -9.55
N LYS A 153 -13.25 1.97 -9.44
CA LYS A 153 -12.91 0.96 -8.44
C LYS A 153 -13.20 1.46 -7.02
N ASN A 154 -12.82 2.69 -6.72
CA ASN A 154 -12.94 3.24 -5.37
C ASN A 154 -14.35 3.78 -5.09
N ALA A 155 -14.95 4.49 -6.03
CA ALA A 155 -16.25 5.14 -5.84
C ALA A 155 -17.43 4.17 -5.98
N LEU A 156 -17.45 3.31 -7.02
CA LEU A 156 -18.66 2.55 -7.39
C LEU A 156 -18.61 1.05 -7.05
N LEU A 157 -17.44 0.48 -6.85
CA LEU A 157 -17.28 -0.98 -6.66
C LEU A 157 -16.92 -1.35 -5.22
N SER A 158 -17.21 -2.60 -4.85
CA SER A 158 -16.76 -3.21 -3.59
C SER A 158 -15.26 -3.55 -3.64
N GLY A 159 -14.63 -3.74 -2.48
CA GLY A 159 -13.19 -3.98 -2.36
C GLY A 159 -12.69 -5.37 -2.79
N GLU A 160 -13.58 -6.28 -3.20
CA GLU A 160 -13.25 -7.70 -3.45
C GLU A 160 -12.32 -7.91 -4.65
N ARG A 161 -11.18 -8.60 -4.52
CA ARG A 161 -10.25 -8.80 -5.65
C ARG A 161 -10.60 -9.99 -6.56
N THR A 162 -11.69 -9.88 -7.34
CA THR A 162 -12.13 -10.92 -8.29
C THR A 162 -12.00 -10.51 -9.76
N LEU A 163 -11.85 -11.49 -10.67
CA LEU A 163 -11.87 -11.24 -12.14
C LEU A 163 -13.20 -10.64 -12.59
N THR A 164 -14.29 -11.10 -11.97
CA THR A 164 -15.65 -10.57 -12.12
C THR A 164 -15.69 -9.06 -11.82
N ARG A 165 -15.10 -8.62 -10.70
CA ARG A 165 -15.00 -7.18 -10.37
C ARG A 165 -14.17 -6.43 -11.40
N LYS A 166 -13.05 -7.00 -11.88
CA LYS A 166 -12.19 -6.33 -12.87
C LYS A 166 -12.90 -6.12 -14.22
N LEU A 167 -13.76 -7.05 -14.63
CA LEU A 167 -14.62 -6.87 -15.80
C LEU A 167 -15.65 -5.75 -15.58
N LYS A 168 -16.28 -5.70 -14.41
CA LYS A 168 -17.20 -4.60 -14.03
C LYS A 168 -16.50 -3.24 -14.05
N GLU A 169 -15.27 -3.17 -13.52
CA GLU A 169 -14.42 -1.98 -13.53
C GLU A 169 -14.13 -1.48 -14.96
N PHE A 170 -13.81 -2.41 -15.87
CA PHE A 170 -13.58 -2.08 -17.29
C PHE A 170 -14.83 -1.51 -17.97
N ILE A 171 -15.98 -2.16 -17.78
CA ILE A 171 -17.26 -1.72 -18.38
C ILE A 171 -17.64 -0.33 -17.84
N LEU A 172 -17.57 -0.15 -16.52
CA LEU A 172 -17.89 1.12 -15.88
C LEU A 172 -16.94 2.25 -16.30
N ALA A 173 -15.63 1.98 -16.44
CA ALA A 173 -14.69 2.99 -16.91
C ALA A 173 -15.07 3.53 -18.30
N ILE A 174 -15.51 2.66 -19.23
CA ILE A 174 -16.00 3.07 -20.55
C ILE A 174 -17.29 3.89 -20.42
N GLN A 175 -18.22 3.48 -19.54
CA GLN A 175 -19.48 4.21 -19.35
C GLN A 175 -19.24 5.60 -18.75
N VAL A 176 -18.33 5.73 -17.78
CA VAL A 176 -17.92 7.00 -17.18
C VAL A 176 -17.30 7.93 -18.21
N GLU A 177 -16.40 7.43 -19.06
CA GLU A 177 -15.74 8.22 -20.12
C GLU A 177 -16.68 8.67 -21.25
N ARG A 178 -17.84 8.02 -21.39
CA ARG A 178 -18.90 8.47 -22.28
C ARG A 178 -19.82 9.51 -21.63
N ALA A 179 -19.95 9.46 -20.30
CA ALA A 179 -20.84 10.33 -19.55
C ALA A 179 -20.18 11.65 -19.12
N TYR A 180 -18.86 11.64 -18.90
CA TYR A 180 -18.10 12.76 -18.33
C TYR A 180 -16.85 13.09 -19.16
N GLY A 181 -16.51 14.37 -19.24
CA GLY A 181 -15.26 14.83 -19.85
C GLY A 181 -14.04 14.52 -18.96
N LYS A 182 -12.84 14.52 -19.55
CA LYS A 182 -11.58 14.21 -18.85
C LYS A 182 -11.34 15.06 -17.62
N ASP A 183 -11.60 16.35 -17.72
CA ASP A 183 -11.44 17.28 -16.59
C ASP A 183 -12.43 16.97 -15.46
N GLN A 184 -13.68 16.61 -15.79
CA GLN A 184 -14.66 16.19 -14.78
C GLN A 184 -14.25 14.88 -14.10
N ILE A 185 -13.67 13.94 -14.86
CA ILE A 185 -13.16 12.68 -14.30
C ILE A 185 -11.98 12.96 -13.36
N LEU A 186 -11.05 13.84 -13.75
CA LEU A 186 -9.93 14.22 -12.90
C LEU A 186 -10.40 14.98 -11.64
N GLU A 187 -11.41 15.84 -11.76
CA GLU A 187 -12.04 16.52 -10.63
C GLU A 187 -12.66 15.52 -9.65
N MET A 188 -13.46 14.58 -10.14
CA MET A 188 -14.05 13.53 -9.32
C MET A 188 -12.95 12.67 -8.67
N TYR A 189 -11.92 12.29 -9.43
CA TYR A 189 -10.78 11.53 -8.90
C TYR A 189 -10.11 12.24 -7.74
N LEU A 190 -9.75 13.51 -7.91
CA LEU A 190 -9.08 14.30 -6.88
C LEU A 190 -9.96 14.58 -5.66
N ASN A 191 -11.28 14.51 -5.76
CA ASN A 191 -12.19 14.69 -4.63
C ASN A 191 -12.55 13.37 -3.92
N GLU A 192 -12.41 12.22 -4.58
CA GLU A 192 -12.89 10.93 -4.08
C GLU A 192 -11.78 9.96 -3.68
N ILE A 193 -10.56 10.12 -4.20
CA ILE A 193 -9.49 9.15 -3.94
C ILE A 193 -8.97 9.26 -2.50
N PRO A 194 -8.71 8.12 -1.81
CA PRO A 194 -8.07 8.15 -0.49
C PRO A 194 -6.59 8.56 -0.58
N TYR A 195 -6.18 9.48 0.28
CA TYR A 195 -4.80 9.89 0.49
C TYR A 195 -4.21 9.36 1.81
N GLY A 196 -4.97 8.51 2.53
CA GLY A 196 -4.53 7.84 3.75
C GLY A 196 -5.03 8.55 5.00
N GLY A 197 -5.02 7.81 6.11
CA GLY A 197 -5.59 8.30 7.37
C GLY A 197 -7.10 8.51 7.23
N THR A 198 -7.54 9.75 7.36
CA THR A 198 -8.93 10.13 7.15
C THR A 198 -9.10 10.88 5.83
N ALA A 199 -8.04 11.35 5.19
CA ALA A 199 -8.13 12.25 4.04
C ALA A 199 -8.67 11.56 2.77
N TYR A 200 -9.93 11.85 2.44
CA TYR A 200 -10.54 11.57 1.14
C TYR A 200 -10.63 12.84 0.34
N GLY A 201 -10.00 12.84 -0.82
CA GLY A 201 -9.84 14.01 -1.67
C GLY A 201 -8.68 14.92 -1.28
N ILE A 202 -8.20 15.66 -2.26
CA ILE A 202 -6.96 16.44 -2.19
C ILE A 202 -7.05 17.59 -1.19
N GLU A 203 -8.22 18.19 -1.00
CA GLU A 203 -8.43 19.26 -0.01
C GLU A 203 -8.30 18.75 1.42
N ALA A 204 -8.94 17.61 1.70
CA ALA A 204 -8.80 16.96 3.00
C ALA A 204 -7.35 16.54 3.24
N ALA A 205 -6.65 16.05 2.21
CA ALA A 205 -5.24 15.67 2.29
C ALA A 205 -4.33 16.87 2.58
N ALA A 206 -4.49 17.98 1.86
CA ALA A 206 -3.73 19.21 2.08
C ALA A 206 -3.90 19.73 3.52
N ASN A 207 -5.13 19.69 4.04
CA ASN A 207 -5.42 20.13 5.40
C ASN A 207 -4.90 19.17 6.47
N LEU A 208 -5.03 17.86 6.23
CA LEU A 208 -4.56 16.80 7.12
C LEU A 208 -3.05 16.85 7.27
N TYR A 209 -2.32 16.80 6.16
CA TYR A 209 -0.87 16.64 6.16
C TYR A 209 -0.12 17.96 6.35
N PHE A 210 -0.63 19.09 5.83
CA PHE A 210 0.10 20.36 5.83
C PHE A 210 -0.66 21.51 6.49
N GLY A 211 -1.93 21.33 6.87
CA GLY A 211 -2.76 22.42 7.40
C GLY A 211 -3.07 23.51 6.38
N LYS A 212 -2.96 23.20 5.07
CA LYS A 212 -3.17 24.12 3.95
C LYS A 212 -4.46 23.81 3.18
N HIS A 213 -4.91 24.74 2.35
CA HIS A 213 -5.87 24.45 1.29
C HIS A 213 -5.16 23.84 0.08
N ALA A 214 -5.85 23.01 -0.72
CA ALA A 214 -5.26 22.36 -1.88
C ALA A 214 -4.72 23.35 -2.91
N LYS A 215 -5.34 24.53 -3.03
CA LYS A 215 -4.90 25.64 -3.90
C LYS A 215 -3.52 26.22 -3.52
N ASP A 216 -3.08 26.01 -2.28
CA ASP A 216 -1.84 26.57 -1.73
C ASP A 216 -0.69 25.55 -1.70
N LEU A 217 -0.90 24.36 -2.28
CA LEU A 217 0.11 23.31 -2.37
C LEU A 217 1.22 23.67 -3.36
N ASP A 218 2.46 23.51 -2.93
CA ASP A 218 3.64 23.63 -3.81
C ASP A 218 4.04 22.30 -4.46
N LEU A 219 5.12 22.29 -5.25
CA LEU A 219 5.59 21.10 -5.96
C LEU A 219 6.02 19.95 -5.03
N ALA A 220 6.67 20.25 -3.90
CA ALA A 220 7.13 19.23 -2.97
C ALA A 220 5.91 18.57 -2.28
N GLU A 221 4.96 19.38 -1.82
CA GLU A 221 3.73 18.91 -1.18
C GLU A 221 2.84 18.16 -2.18
N SER A 222 2.69 18.69 -3.39
CA SER A 222 1.90 18.07 -4.47
C SER A 222 2.45 16.71 -4.90
N SER A 223 3.78 16.60 -5.05
CA SER A 223 4.43 15.35 -5.43
C SER A 223 4.33 14.28 -4.35
N LEU A 224 4.35 14.67 -3.07
CA LEU A 224 4.11 13.74 -1.97
C LEU A 224 2.66 13.23 -2.03
N LEU A 225 1.68 14.14 -2.04
CA LEU A 225 0.26 13.76 -2.03
C LEU A 225 -0.13 12.93 -3.25
N ALA A 226 0.37 13.26 -4.44
CA ALA A 226 0.11 12.48 -5.66
C ALA A 226 0.64 11.04 -5.58
N GLY A 227 1.63 10.77 -4.73
CA GLY A 227 2.18 9.44 -4.54
C GLY A 227 1.36 8.52 -3.62
N LEU A 228 0.54 9.11 -2.74
CA LEU A 228 -0.20 8.38 -1.69
C LEU A 228 -1.29 7.43 -2.22
N PRO A 229 -2.14 7.80 -3.22
CA PRO A 229 -3.28 6.99 -3.67
C PRO A 229 -2.99 5.53 -4.00
N GLN A 230 -1.76 5.20 -4.45
CA GLN A 230 -1.39 3.84 -4.80
C GLN A 230 -1.52 2.88 -3.60
N ARG A 231 -1.04 3.29 -2.42
CA ARG A 231 -1.12 2.55 -1.15
C ARG A 231 -1.22 3.55 0.01
N PRO A 232 -2.41 4.16 0.21
CA PRO A 232 -2.54 5.36 1.05
C PRO A 232 -2.08 5.15 2.50
N SER A 233 -2.39 3.99 3.08
CA SER A 233 -2.00 3.62 4.44
C SER A 233 -0.50 3.35 4.60
N VAL A 234 0.18 2.91 3.52
CA VAL A 234 1.60 2.52 3.55
C VAL A 234 2.51 3.70 3.27
N TYR A 235 2.13 4.55 2.32
CA TYR A 235 2.90 5.74 1.97
C TYR A 235 2.56 6.96 2.82
N SER A 236 1.65 6.82 3.81
CA SER A 236 1.31 7.93 4.70
C SER A 236 2.52 8.33 5.56
N PRO A 237 2.85 9.63 5.65
CA PRO A 237 3.83 10.16 6.60
C PRO A 237 3.51 9.88 8.07
N TYR A 238 2.24 9.57 8.40
CA TYR A 238 1.82 9.20 9.75
C TYR A 238 1.73 7.68 9.97
N GLY A 239 2.15 6.89 8.97
CA GLY A 239 2.14 5.43 9.04
C GLY A 239 3.27 4.86 9.90
N THR A 240 3.36 3.54 9.95
CA THR A 240 4.45 2.83 10.67
C THR A 240 5.82 2.94 9.98
N HIS A 241 5.83 3.41 8.73
CA HIS A 241 6.99 3.50 7.85
C HIS A 241 7.01 4.86 7.12
N PRO A 242 7.21 5.97 7.85
CA PRO A 242 7.19 7.32 7.28
C PRO A 242 8.22 7.50 6.14
N GLU A 243 9.33 6.77 6.16
CA GLU A 243 10.38 6.79 5.14
C GLU A 243 9.85 6.45 3.73
N LEU A 244 8.83 5.59 3.63
CA LEU A 244 8.25 5.16 2.36
C LEU A 244 7.49 6.30 1.66
N SER A 245 7.02 7.29 2.42
CA SER A 245 6.37 8.48 1.84
C SER A 245 7.35 9.27 0.98
N LYS A 246 8.59 9.45 1.46
CA LYS A 246 9.64 10.20 0.78
C LYS A 246 10.16 9.45 -0.45
N GLU A 247 10.37 8.14 -0.34
CA GLU A 247 10.72 7.30 -1.48
C GLU A 247 9.67 7.41 -2.60
N ARG A 248 8.39 7.39 -2.21
CA ARG A 248 7.28 7.54 -3.15
C ARG A 248 7.23 8.93 -3.79
N GLN A 249 7.50 9.99 -3.03
CA GLN A 249 7.61 11.36 -3.56
C GLN A 249 8.69 11.47 -4.64
N VAL A 250 9.88 10.89 -4.39
CA VAL A 250 11.00 10.91 -5.33
C VAL A 250 10.61 10.26 -6.65
N GLU A 251 9.85 9.16 -6.59
CA GLU A 251 9.32 8.51 -7.78
C GLU A 251 8.34 9.40 -8.55
N VAL A 252 7.45 10.13 -7.87
CA VAL A 252 6.57 11.12 -8.53
C VAL A 252 7.38 12.21 -9.23
N LEU A 253 8.39 12.78 -8.56
CA LEU A 253 9.25 13.82 -9.12
C LEU A 253 10.03 13.31 -10.34
N ARG A 254 10.53 12.07 -10.30
CA ARG A 254 11.17 11.41 -11.43
C ARG A 254 10.21 11.33 -12.62
N ARG A 255 8.99 10.85 -12.40
CA ARG A 255 7.95 10.72 -13.43
C ARG A 255 7.56 12.07 -14.04
N MET A 256 7.36 13.10 -13.20
CA MET A 256 7.06 14.45 -13.67
C MET A 256 8.20 15.03 -14.54
N THR A 257 9.45 14.69 -14.23
CA THR A 257 10.62 15.10 -15.03
C THR A 257 10.65 14.37 -16.38
N GLU A 258 10.39 13.06 -16.38
CA GLU A 258 10.37 12.22 -17.60
C GLU A 258 9.25 12.62 -18.57
N ASP A 259 8.09 12.99 -18.03
CA ASP A 259 6.94 13.46 -18.81
C ASP A 259 7.05 14.96 -19.19
N GLY A 260 8.12 15.65 -18.75
CA GLY A 260 8.45 17.02 -19.15
C GLY A 260 7.64 18.11 -18.43
N TYR A 261 7.00 17.80 -17.31
CA TYR A 261 6.25 18.80 -16.53
C TYR A 261 7.15 19.71 -15.68
N ILE A 262 8.30 19.21 -15.25
CA ILE A 262 9.28 19.95 -14.44
C ILE A 262 10.71 19.72 -14.95
N THR A 263 11.61 20.62 -14.61
CA THR A 263 13.04 20.45 -14.89
C THR A 263 13.70 19.56 -13.83
N LYS A 264 14.86 18.96 -14.17
CA LYS A 264 15.68 18.22 -13.20
C LYS A 264 16.06 19.06 -11.98
N GLN A 265 16.28 20.35 -12.17
CA GLN A 265 16.60 21.28 -11.08
C GLN A 265 15.40 21.44 -10.13
N GLN A 266 14.20 21.67 -10.67
CA GLN A 266 12.98 21.77 -9.85
C GLN A 266 12.70 20.46 -9.09
N ALA A 267 12.97 19.31 -9.71
CA ALA A 267 12.82 18.01 -9.06
C ALA A 267 13.78 17.85 -7.87
N GLU A 268 15.06 18.19 -8.01
CA GLU A 268 16.02 18.14 -6.91
C GLU A 268 15.72 19.16 -5.81
N GLU A 269 15.29 20.39 -6.17
CA GLU A 269 14.85 21.40 -5.20
C GLU A 269 13.64 20.92 -4.39
N ALA A 270 12.61 20.36 -5.04
CA ALA A 270 11.42 19.83 -4.38
C ALA A 270 11.73 18.59 -3.53
N LYS A 271 12.66 17.74 -3.97
CA LYS A 271 13.11 16.56 -3.22
C LYS A 271 13.84 16.96 -1.94
N ASN A 272 14.73 17.95 -2.00
CA ASN A 272 15.54 18.38 -0.87
C ASN A 272 14.81 19.37 0.06
N LYS A 273 13.63 19.87 -0.36
CA LYS A 273 12.77 20.67 0.50
C LYS A 273 12.27 19.83 1.68
N GLU A 274 12.53 20.32 2.87
CA GLU A 274 11.98 19.78 4.11
C GLU A 274 10.46 20.04 4.16
N LEU A 275 9.69 18.99 4.43
CA LEU A 275 8.23 19.06 4.50
C LEU A 275 7.84 19.12 5.98
N THR A 276 7.25 20.24 6.40
CA THR A 276 6.68 20.37 7.74
C THR A 276 5.29 19.76 7.74
N TYR A 277 5.17 18.56 8.34
CA TYR A 277 3.87 17.95 8.53
C TYR A 277 3.12 18.61 9.68
N ARG A 278 1.80 18.67 9.56
CA ARG A 278 0.94 19.09 10.66
C ARG A 278 1.00 18.03 11.76
N THR A 279 1.80 18.28 12.80
CA THR A 279 1.85 17.46 14.03
C THR A 279 0.64 17.74 14.94
N LYS A 280 0.05 18.94 14.79
CA LYS A 280 -1.10 19.42 15.57
C LYS A 280 -2.44 19.12 14.90
N GLN A 281 -2.82 17.85 14.81
CA GLN A 281 -4.23 17.52 14.93
C GLN A 281 -4.51 17.28 16.41
N ASN A 282 -5.09 18.32 17.01
CA ASN A 282 -5.58 18.42 18.38
C ASN A 282 -5.86 17.07 19.05
N GLU A 283 -5.32 16.92 20.27
CA GLU A 283 -5.53 15.85 21.28
C GLU A 283 -7.00 15.41 21.49
N VAL A 284 -7.96 16.13 20.92
CA VAL A 284 -9.40 15.98 21.17
C VAL A 284 -9.97 14.80 20.38
N GLY A 285 -9.77 13.60 20.91
CA GLY A 285 -10.44 12.37 20.46
C GLY A 285 -9.57 11.39 19.69
N PHE A 286 -8.24 11.56 19.68
CA PHE A 286 -7.29 10.56 19.22
C PHE A 286 -6.49 9.99 20.39
N LYS A 287 -7.10 9.04 21.09
CA LYS A 287 -6.54 8.40 22.28
C LYS A 287 -5.74 7.16 21.90
N ALA A 288 -4.67 6.90 22.64
CA ALA A 288 -3.76 5.76 22.42
C ALA A 288 -3.31 5.57 20.95
N PRO A 289 -2.68 6.59 20.31
CA PRO A 289 -2.48 6.62 18.86
C PRO A 289 -1.75 5.39 18.30
N HIS A 290 -0.66 4.97 18.95
CA HIS A 290 0.10 3.78 18.56
C HIS A 290 -0.74 2.51 18.50
N PHE A 291 -1.60 2.30 19.49
CA PHE A 291 -2.50 1.15 19.54
C PHE A 291 -3.63 1.28 18.51
N VAL A 292 -4.23 2.46 18.38
CA VAL A 292 -5.31 2.70 17.41
C VAL A 292 -4.82 2.48 15.98
N LEU A 293 -3.63 2.97 15.63
CA LEU A 293 -3.03 2.77 14.31
C LEU A 293 -2.69 1.29 14.07
N TYR A 294 -2.19 0.58 15.09
CA TYR A 294 -2.00 -0.87 15.04
C TYR A 294 -3.31 -1.62 14.76
N VAL A 295 -4.41 -1.26 15.46
CA VAL A 295 -5.74 -1.83 15.23
C VAL A 295 -6.25 -1.48 13.84
N LYS A 296 -6.11 -0.23 13.39
CA LYS A 296 -6.51 0.20 12.05
C LYS A 296 -5.82 -0.63 10.98
N GLN A 297 -4.51 -0.84 11.09
CA GLN A 297 -3.75 -1.68 10.17
C GLN A 297 -4.25 -3.13 10.14
N LYS A 298 -4.53 -3.72 11.32
CA LYS A 298 -5.11 -5.08 11.41
C LYS A 298 -6.49 -5.17 10.77
N LEU A 299 -7.34 -4.16 10.95
CA LEU A 299 -8.64 -4.09 10.31
C LEU A 299 -8.51 -3.98 8.79
N ILE A 300 -7.57 -3.17 8.29
CA ILE A 300 -7.32 -3.02 6.85
C ILE A 300 -6.87 -4.35 6.25
N GLU A 301 -5.99 -5.08 6.93
CA GLU A 301 -5.54 -6.42 6.52
C GLU A 301 -6.70 -7.41 6.40
N GLN A 302 -7.69 -7.32 7.29
CA GLN A 302 -8.81 -8.27 7.36
C GLN A 302 -10.01 -7.87 6.48
N PHE A 303 -10.31 -6.58 6.41
CA PHE A 303 -11.57 -6.04 5.86
C PHE A 303 -11.36 -5.11 4.66
N GLY A 304 -10.13 -4.69 4.41
CA GLY A 304 -9.75 -3.74 3.35
C GLY A 304 -10.02 -2.28 3.71
N ASP A 305 -9.25 -1.37 3.09
CA ASP A 305 -9.28 0.07 3.40
C ASP A 305 -10.70 0.67 3.32
N LYS A 306 -11.46 0.34 2.26
CA LYS A 306 -12.79 0.92 2.03
C LYS A 306 -13.78 0.62 3.16
N LEU A 307 -13.83 -0.62 3.67
CA LEU A 307 -14.78 -0.96 4.72
C LEU A 307 -14.36 -0.36 6.06
N VAL A 308 -13.06 -0.35 6.37
CA VAL A 308 -12.53 0.21 7.62
C VAL A 308 -12.73 1.71 7.68
N GLU A 309 -12.55 2.39 6.57
CA GLU A 309 -12.67 3.84 6.51
C GLU A 309 -14.15 4.24 6.30
N GLN A 310 -14.86 3.70 5.31
CA GLN A 310 -16.19 4.23 4.95
C GLN A 310 -17.38 3.44 5.50
N GLY A 311 -17.12 2.27 6.10
CA GLY A 311 -18.16 1.29 6.45
C GLY A 311 -18.96 1.58 7.72
N GLY A 312 -18.63 2.63 8.48
CA GLY A 312 -19.32 2.93 9.74
C GLY A 312 -19.13 1.88 10.82
N LEU A 313 -17.97 1.21 10.86
CA LEU A 313 -17.73 0.13 11.80
C LEU A 313 -17.75 0.64 13.24
N LYS A 314 -18.29 -0.16 14.15
CA LYS A 314 -18.08 0.00 15.59
C LYS A 314 -17.11 -1.08 16.05
N VAL A 315 -15.90 -0.67 16.40
CA VAL A 315 -14.80 -1.58 16.74
C VAL A 315 -14.56 -1.51 18.23
N THR A 316 -14.79 -2.60 18.96
CA THR A 316 -14.39 -2.73 20.36
C THR A 316 -13.05 -3.46 20.43
N THR A 317 -12.08 -2.85 21.11
CA THR A 317 -10.71 -3.38 21.21
C THR A 317 -10.43 -4.00 22.59
N THR A 318 -9.24 -4.55 22.76
CA THR A 318 -8.78 -5.11 24.04
C THR A 318 -8.18 -4.08 24.99
N LEU A 319 -7.89 -2.87 24.49
CA LEU A 319 -7.24 -1.82 25.26
C LEU A 319 -8.09 -1.45 26.48
N ASP A 320 -7.43 -1.30 27.62
CA ASP A 320 -8.01 -0.59 28.77
C ASP A 320 -7.43 0.82 28.78
N TYR A 321 -8.26 1.83 28.48
CA TYR A 321 -7.73 3.17 28.27
C TYR A 321 -7.13 3.77 29.55
N LYS A 322 -7.69 3.47 30.72
CA LYS A 322 -7.17 3.98 32.00
C LYS A 322 -5.79 3.40 32.30
N LEU A 323 -5.62 2.09 32.13
CA LEU A 323 -4.32 1.44 32.27
C LEU A 323 -3.31 1.96 31.24
N HIS A 324 -3.76 2.24 30.02
CA HIS A 324 -2.92 2.82 28.99
C HIS A 324 -2.44 4.24 29.36
N GLU A 325 -3.30 5.11 29.87
CA GLU A 325 -2.90 6.44 30.37
C GLU A 325 -1.85 6.37 31.48
N GLU A 326 -2.05 5.48 32.46
CA GLU A 326 -1.07 5.26 33.52
C GLU A 326 0.27 4.77 32.96
N SER A 327 0.23 3.83 32.01
CA SER A 327 1.42 3.32 31.33
C SER A 327 2.15 4.43 30.55
N GLN A 328 1.42 5.27 29.82
CA GLN A 328 1.96 6.40 29.06
C GLN A 328 2.66 7.39 29.99
N LYS A 329 2.04 7.69 31.14
CA LYS A 329 2.61 8.56 32.16
C LYS A 329 3.93 8.01 32.71
N VAL A 330 3.96 6.73 33.08
CA VAL A 330 5.20 6.08 33.57
C VAL A 330 6.30 6.14 32.52
N VAL A 331 6.00 5.82 31.25
CA VAL A 331 6.98 5.91 30.16
C VAL A 331 7.54 7.33 30.03
N LYS A 332 6.67 8.35 30.02
CA LYS A 332 7.07 9.76 29.92
C LYS A 332 7.94 10.21 31.10
N ASP A 333 7.55 9.84 32.32
CA ASP A 333 8.26 10.20 33.55
C ASP A 333 9.65 9.54 33.62
N GLU A 334 9.76 8.25 33.29
CA GLU A 334 11.03 7.53 33.31
C GLU A 334 12.01 8.01 32.22
N VAL A 335 11.52 8.28 31.01
CA VAL A 335 12.37 8.85 29.95
C VAL A 335 12.89 10.23 30.35
N SER A 336 12.06 11.05 31.00
CA SER A 336 12.45 12.38 31.47
C SER A 336 13.58 12.32 32.50
N LYS A 337 13.57 11.31 33.40
CA LYS A 337 14.66 11.07 34.37
C LYS A 337 15.97 10.65 33.70
N LEU A 338 15.90 10.03 32.53
CA LEU A 338 17.05 9.49 31.81
C LEU A 338 17.64 10.46 30.76
N LYS A 339 17.18 11.71 30.70
CA LYS A 339 17.62 12.71 29.71
C LYS A 339 19.15 12.87 29.64
N ASN A 340 19.85 12.79 30.78
CA ASN A 340 21.31 12.92 30.85
C ASN A 340 22.08 11.70 30.30
N TYR A 341 21.40 10.58 30.07
CA TYR A 341 21.98 9.34 29.56
C TYR A 341 21.76 9.16 28.04
N LYS A 342 21.34 10.23 27.34
CA LYS A 342 21.00 10.21 25.91
C LYS A 342 19.89 9.20 25.56
N VAL A 343 18.98 8.93 26.50
CA VAL A 343 17.77 8.15 26.27
C VAL A 343 16.67 9.10 25.85
N GLY A 344 16.28 9.07 24.58
CA GLY A 344 15.27 9.98 24.03
C GLY A 344 13.85 9.43 23.99
N ASN A 345 13.68 8.10 24.06
CA ASN A 345 12.39 7.45 23.89
C ASN A 345 12.31 6.13 24.68
N ALA A 346 11.09 5.62 24.89
CA ALA A 346 10.84 4.31 25.46
C ALA A 346 9.49 3.75 24.97
N ALA A 347 9.30 2.45 25.15
CA ALA A 347 8.09 1.74 24.76
C ALA A 347 7.67 0.75 25.84
N ALA A 348 6.36 0.50 25.92
CA ALA A 348 5.79 -0.47 26.86
C ALA A 348 4.59 -1.19 26.23
N VAL A 349 4.47 -2.49 26.49
CA VAL A 349 3.30 -3.29 26.15
C VAL A 349 2.86 -4.04 27.40
N VAL A 350 1.57 -3.95 27.73
CA VAL A 350 0.96 -4.70 28.84
C VAL A 350 0.00 -5.72 28.25
N LEU A 351 0.20 -6.99 28.61
CA LEU A 351 -0.57 -8.12 28.11
C LEU A 351 -1.33 -8.81 29.24
N ASP A 352 -2.53 -9.31 28.95
CA ASP A 352 -3.18 -10.32 29.79
C ASP A 352 -2.50 -11.69 29.54
N PRO A 353 -1.85 -12.29 30.55
CA PRO A 353 -1.10 -13.54 30.39
C PRO A 353 -1.99 -14.75 30.10
N LYS A 354 -3.30 -14.68 30.34
CA LYS A 354 -4.22 -15.80 30.13
C LYS A 354 -4.64 -15.96 28.66
N ASN A 355 -4.77 -14.85 27.95
CA ASN A 355 -5.34 -14.82 26.60
C ASN A 355 -4.49 -14.04 25.58
N GLY A 356 -3.40 -13.39 26.01
CA GLY A 356 -2.52 -12.60 25.16
C GLY A 356 -3.10 -11.25 24.70
N GLN A 357 -4.23 -10.81 25.27
CA GLN A 357 -4.84 -9.54 24.91
C GLN A 357 -3.92 -8.37 25.27
N ILE A 358 -3.81 -7.39 24.36
CA ILE A 358 -3.05 -6.17 24.59
C ILE A 358 -3.93 -5.20 25.37
N LEU A 359 -3.55 -4.92 26.62
CA LEU A 359 -4.27 -4.03 27.52
C LEU A 359 -3.75 -2.59 27.44
N ALA A 360 -2.47 -2.41 27.15
CA ALA A 360 -1.85 -1.12 26.85
C ALA A 360 -0.69 -1.30 25.85
N MET A 361 -0.54 -0.35 24.92
CA MET A 361 0.59 -0.30 23.99
C MET A 361 1.06 1.16 23.84
N VAL A 362 2.21 1.47 24.43
CA VAL A 362 2.85 2.78 24.39
C VAL A 362 4.08 2.67 23.48
N GLY A 363 4.01 3.27 22.30
CA GLY A 363 5.08 3.23 21.30
C GLY A 363 6.15 4.30 21.47
N SER A 364 5.84 5.40 22.14
CA SER A 364 6.76 6.53 22.36
C SER A 364 6.42 7.27 23.65
N LYS A 365 7.36 8.08 24.18
CA LYS A 365 7.15 8.89 25.39
C LYS A 365 6.02 9.91 25.26
N ASP A 366 5.78 10.40 24.04
CA ASP A 366 4.74 11.37 23.72
C ASP A 366 4.45 11.33 22.22
N TYR A 367 3.27 10.90 21.80
CA TYR A 367 2.96 10.82 20.37
C TYR A 367 2.74 12.21 19.73
N PHE A 368 2.29 13.19 20.51
CA PHE A 368 1.90 14.50 19.98
C PHE A 368 2.99 15.57 20.14
N ALA A 369 4.16 15.19 20.65
CA ALA A 369 5.32 16.05 20.73
C ALA A 369 6.03 16.16 19.37
N ASP A 370 6.86 17.19 19.21
CA ASP A 370 7.76 17.29 18.07
C ASP A 370 8.98 16.37 18.27
N SER A 371 9.54 15.87 17.17
CA SER A 371 10.79 15.09 17.20
C SER A 371 11.97 15.94 17.71
N GLU A 372 12.92 15.33 18.40
CA GLU A 372 14.06 16.02 19.01
C GLU A 372 15.41 15.46 18.51
N PRO A 373 16.42 16.31 18.25
CA PRO A 373 16.37 17.78 18.28
C PRO A 373 15.56 18.38 17.12
N GLU A 374 15.21 19.66 17.21
CA GLU A 374 14.50 20.38 16.14
C GLU A 374 15.26 20.26 14.79
N ASN A 375 14.53 20.03 13.69
CA ASN A 375 15.05 19.76 12.34
C ASN A 375 15.94 18.51 12.21
N CYS A 376 15.74 17.50 13.06
CA CYS A 376 16.39 16.20 12.87
C CYS A 376 15.76 15.43 11.71
N SER A 377 16.59 14.68 10.99
CA SER A 377 16.14 13.70 9.99
C SER A 377 15.64 12.43 10.69
N GLU A 378 14.34 12.13 10.54
CA GLU A 378 13.73 10.89 11.04
C GLU A 378 14.50 9.65 10.55
N GLY A 379 14.70 8.67 11.42
CA GLY A 379 15.43 7.44 11.13
C GLY A 379 16.95 7.57 11.04
N GLU A 380 17.51 8.79 11.12
CA GLU A 380 18.95 9.02 10.97
C GLU A 380 19.56 9.78 12.15
N SER A 381 19.07 11.00 12.44
CA SER A 381 19.70 11.91 13.41
C SER A 381 18.82 12.29 14.61
N CYS A 382 17.55 11.86 14.61
CA CYS A 382 16.64 12.11 15.71
C CYS A 382 16.99 11.26 16.95
N VAL A 383 17.05 11.92 18.11
CA VAL A 383 17.18 11.26 19.43
C VAL A 383 15.81 10.79 19.92
N PHE A 384 14.75 11.51 19.53
CA PHE A 384 13.37 11.18 19.82
C PHE A 384 12.51 11.42 18.58
N GLU A 385 11.69 10.43 18.24
CA GLU A 385 10.69 10.50 17.18
C GLU A 385 9.32 10.17 17.80
N ALA A 386 8.40 11.11 17.73
CA ALA A 386 7.12 11.04 18.42
C ALA A 386 6.19 9.95 17.84
N ASN A 387 6.15 9.85 16.51
CA ASN A 387 5.22 9.00 15.80
C ASN A 387 5.72 7.56 15.60
N VAL A 388 6.98 7.27 15.94
CA VAL A 388 7.54 5.92 15.82
C VAL A 388 6.97 5.02 16.90
N ASN A 389 6.35 3.91 16.48
CA ASN A 389 5.89 2.88 17.40
C ASN A 389 7.03 1.91 17.74
N ALA A 390 7.80 2.23 18.78
CA ALA A 390 8.93 1.40 19.19
C ALA A 390 8.53 0.03 19.76
N THR A 391 7.24 -0.25 20.00
CA THR A 391 6.79 -1.62 20.34
C THR A 391 6.80 -2.58 19.14
N LEU A 392 6.77 -2.04 17.92
CA LEU A 392 6.80 -2.81 16.67
C LEU A 392 8.17 -2.78 15.99
N SER A 393 9.06 -1.90 16.42
CA SER A 393 10.42 -1.79 15.89
C SER A 393 11.30 -2.96 16.36
N LEU A 394 12.05 -3.56 15.43
CA LEU A 394 12.99 -4.63 15.75
C LEU A 394 14.20 -4.08 16.54
N ARG A 395 14.52 -4.72 17.66
CA ARG A 395 15.66 -4.39 18.53
C ARG A 395 16.30 -5.68 19.05
N GLN A 396 17.59 -5.62 19.39
CA GLN A 396 18.21 -6.77 20.05
C GLN A 396 17.62 -6.96 21.46
N PRO A 397 17.11 -8.15 21.81
CA PRO A 397 16.54 -8.40 23.13
C PRO A 397 17.59 -8.54 24.25
N GLY A 398 18.86 -8.74 23.88
CA GLY A 398 19.95 -8.94 24.83
C GLY A 398 19.64 -10.10 25.79
N SER A 399 19.89 -9.88 27.08
CA SER A 399 19.70 -10.91 28.11
C SER A 399 18.23 -11.29 28.36
N ALA A 400 17.24 -10.53 27.87
CA ALA A 400 15.83 -10.89 28.00
C ALA A 400 15.47 -12.22 27.29
N THR A 401 16.33 -12.70 26.39
CA THR A 401 16.18 -13.98 25.70
C THR A 401 16.55 -15.20 26.57
N LYS A 402 17.35 -15.01 27.63
CA LYS A 402 17.88 -16.10 28.46
C LYS A 402 16.81 -17.04 29.03
N PRO A 403 15.66 -16.56 29.55
CA PRO A 403 14.57 -17.43 30.02
C PRO A 403 14.14 -18.49 28.98
N ILE A 404 14.16 -18.16 27.69
CA ILE A 404 13.80 -19.09 26.59
C ILE A 404 14.83 -20.22 26.48
N THR A 405 16.12 -19.90 26.58
CA THR A 405 17.20 -20.90 26.58
C THR A 405 17.09 -21.82 27.80
N TYR A 406 16.86 -21.25 28.98
CA TYR A 406 16.72 -22.06 30.19
C TYR A 406 15.41 -22.88 30.18
N SER A 407 14.32 -22.41 29.59
CA SER A 407 13.10 -23.23 29.44
C SER A 407 13.34 -24.45 28.57
N ALA A 408 14.14 -24.32 27.49
CA ALA A 408 14.54 -25.47 26.68
C ALA A 408 15.41 -26.47 27.46
N ALA A 409 16.27 -26.00 28.36
CA ALA A 409 17.04 -26.87 29.25
C ALA A 409 16.13 -27.63 30.22
N LEU A 410 15.16 -26.94 30.85
CA LEU A 410 14.20 -27.57 31.75
C LEU A 410 13.36 -28.66 31.05
N GLN A 411 12.96 -28.43 29.80
CA GLN A 411 12.28 -29.44 28.97
C GLN A 411 13.13 -30.68 28.70
N LYS A 412 14.47 -30.55 28.74
CA LYS A 412 15.42 -31.66 28.61
C LYS A 412 15.76 -32.35 29.94
N GLY A 413 15.02 -32.06 31.01
CA GLY A 413 15.20 -32.68 32.33
C GLY A 413 16.19 -31.97 33.25
N TYR A 414 16.71 -30.79 32.86
CA TYR A 414 17.44 -29.94 33.79
C TYR A 414 16.48 -29.37 34.84
N THR A 415 16.99 -29.04 36.02
CA THR A 415 16.20 -28.49 37.11
C THR A 415 16.76 -27.13 37.53
N ALA A 416 15.98 -26.37 38.31
CA ALA A 416 16.44 -25.10 38.87
C ALA A 416 17.72 -25.25 39.73
N SER A 417 17.95 -26.43 40.31
CA SER A 417 19.13 -26.78 41.09
C SER A 417 20.28 -27.36 40.26
N THR A 418 20.09 -27.62 38.96
CA THR A 418 21.19 -28.11 38.11
C THR A 418 22.34 -27.11 38.13
N VAL A 419 23.52 -27.63 38.44
CA VAL A 419 24.75 -26.86 38.55
C VAL A 419 25.39 -26.72 37.19
N LEU A 420 25.71 -25.49 36.80
CA LEU A 420 26.46 -25.15 35.61
C LEU A 420 27.73 -24.42 36.03
N VAL A 421 28.84 -24.76 35.39
CA VAL A 421 30.13 -24.14 35.66
C VAL A 421 30.31 -22.96 34.71
N ASP A 422 30.51 -21.76 35.28
CA ASP A 422 31.01 -20.60 34.55
C ASP A 422 32.53 -20.70 34.53
N VAL A 423 33.05 -21.06 33.36
CA VAL A 423 34.48 -21.04 33.04
C VAL A 423 34.75 -19.97 32.00
N LYS A 424 36.00 -19.53 31.92
CA LYS A 424 36.45 -18.71 30.80
C LYS A 424 36.19 -19.48 29.51
N THR A 425 35.25 -18.99 28.71
CA THR A 425 34.90 -19.58 27.43
C THR A 425 35.10 -18.55 26.35
N GLU A 426 35.82 -18.94 25.31
CA GLU A 426 36.03 -18.14 24.11
C GLU A 426 35.14 -18.69 23.00
N PHE A 427 34.31 -17.82 22.43
CA PHE A 427 33.48 -18.13 21.30
C PHE A 427 34.09 -17.53 20.03
N PRO A 428 34.24 -18.32 18.94
CA PRO A 428 34.78 -17.79 17.69
C PRO A 428 33.85 -16.71 17.14
N GLY A 429 34.40 -15.52 16.86
CA GLY A 429 33.65 -14.36 16.37
C GLY A 429 33.41 -14.34 14.86
N GLY A 430 33.87 -15.36 14.13
CA GLY A 430 33.91 -15.33 12.66
C GLY A 430 34.87 -14.24 12.19
N ASP A 431 34.35 -13.26 11.43
CA ASP A 431 35.12 -12.08 10.97
C ASP A 431 35.34 -11.03 12.06
N GLN A 432 34.76 -11.22 13.26
CA GLN A 432 34.93 -10.35 14.42
C GLN A 432 35.88 -11.00 15.45
N PRO A 433 36.50 -10.20 16.35
CA PRO A 433 37.31 -10.74 17.44
C PRO A 433 36.56 -11.79 18.27
N ALA A 434 37.29 -12.78 18.79
CA ALA A 434 36.71 -13.80 19.64
C ALA A 434 36.02 -13.18 20.87
N TYR A 435 34.79 -13.60 21.13
CA TYR A 435 34.03 -13.13 22.29
C TYR A 435 34.40 -13.97 23.51
N SER A 436 35.06 -13.34 24.48
CA SER A 436 35.52 -14.01 25.71
C SER A 436 34.60 -13.66 26.87
N VAL A 437 33.97 -14.67 27.48
CA VAL A 437 33.21 -14.50 28.71
C VAL A 437 34.13 -14.80 29.90
N MET A 438 34.39 -13.78 30.73
CA MET A 438 35.15 -13.92 31.97
C MET A 438 34.20 -13.98 33.18
N LEU A 439 33.43 -15.06 33.26
CA LEU A 439 32.64 -15.38 34.44
C LEU A 439 33.29 -16.56 35.16
N TRP A 440 33.43 -16.44 36.49
CA TRP A 440 34.03 -17.44 37.34
C TRP A 440 33.03 -17.87 38.39
N GLY A 441 32.76 -19.17 38.46
CA GLY A 441 32.03 -19.75 39.58
C GLY A 441 31.14 -20.94 39.21
N ILE A 442 30.62 -21.57 40.25
CA ILE A 442 29.70 -22.69 40.15
C ILE A 442 28.32 -22.17 40.56
N HIS A 443 27.38 -22.17 39.63
CA HIS A 443 26.07 -21.58 39.83
C HIS A 443 24.96 -22.55 39.43
N THR A 444 23.89 -22.58 40.22
CA THR A 444 22.65 -23.25 39.80
C THR A 444 21.98 -22.46 38.67
N ILE A 445 21.19 -23.14 37.84
CA ILE A 445 20.34 -22.48 36.82
C ILE A 445 19.52 -21.34 37.43
N PHE A 446 18.93 -21.54 38.62
CA PHE A 446 18.19 -20.50 39.33
C PHE A 446 19.03 -19.24 39.57
N ARG A 447 20.25 -19.41 40.10
CA ARG A 447 21.13 -18.28 40.41
C ARG A 447 21.61 -17.57 39.14
N ARG A 448 21.88 -18.32 38.06
CA ARG A 448 22.28 -17.74 36.77
C ARG A 448 21.15 -16.92 36.15
N LEU A 449 19.93 -17.47 36.11
CA LEU A 449 18.77 -16.75 35.56
C LEU A 449 18.48 -15.48 36.38
N LYS A 450 18.49 -15.57 37.71
CA LYS A 450 18.25 -14.42 38.62
C LYS A 450 19.28 -13.30 38.44
N ARG A 451 20.54 -13.65 38.15
CA ARG A 451 21.63 -12.69 37.97
C ARG A 451 21.91 -12.34 36.51
N SER A 452 21.15 -12.91 35.58
CA SER A 452 21.38 -12.75 34.14
C SER A 452 22.81 -13.13 33.72
N LEU A 453 23.35 -14.24 34.25
CA LEU A 453 24.68 -14.79 33.90
C LEU A 453 24.66 -15.57 32.59
#